data_AF-A0A960JKW0-F1
#
_entry.id   AF-A0A960JKW0-F1
#
_cell.length_a   1.000
_cell.length_b   1.000
_cell.length_c   1.000
_cell.angle_alpha   90.00
_cell.angle_beta   90.00
_cell.angle_gamma   90.00
#
_symmetry.space_group_name_H-M   'P 1'
#
loop_
_entity.id
_entity.type
_entity.pdbx_description
1 polymer ?
#
loop_
_entity_poly.entity_id
_entity_poly.type
_entity_poly.pdbx_seq_one_letter_code
_entity_poly.pdbx_strand_id
1 'polypeptide(L)'
;RMANRPSAVTSDPHKVILWAWERPEDMQFIDPKTTGVAFLAQTLILSGDQVLVNPRRQPLRVADGTYLITVTRIETVKNGNAPELSESQHQKIVANLLKSLKLPNIKAIQIDFDVTVSERKFYRGIIVDLRKQLPKNFPFTITALGSWCLEDRWFGDLPIDEAVPMVFDMGKDDRLIRSSLENKIDWKEPLCRGSYGLEISEPINAKLKPDRRVFYFNSRPWKRSDLEKLRKIK
;
A
#
# COMPACT_ATOMS: atom_id res chain seq x y z
N ARG A 1 -17.21 -16.48 17.32
CA ARG A 1 -18.10 -15.46 16.70
C ARG A 1 -17.34 -14.15 16.65
N MET A 2 -16.66 -13.86 15.54
CA MET A 2 -15.98 -12.56 15.37
C MET A 2 -17.05 -11.53 15.01
N ALA A 3 -17.21 -10.53 15.87
CA ALA A 3 -18.06 -9.38 15.61
C ALA A 3 -17.55 -8.67 14.34
N ASN A 4 -18.47 -8.34 13.44
CA ASN A 4 -18.26 -7.38 12.36
C ASN A 4 -17.61 -6.12 12.95
N ARG A 5 -16.29 -5.96 12.81
CA ARG A 5 -15.68 -4.64 12.95
C ARG A 5 -16.14 -3.85 11.72
N PRO A 6 -16.84 -2.73 11.88
CA PRO A 6 -16.97 -1.78 10.78
C PRO A 6 -15.57 -1.46 10.31
N SER A 7 -15.31 -1.63 9.02
CA SER A 7 -14.05 -1.26 8.40
C SER A 7 -13.81 0.22 8.71
N ALA A 8 -12.70 0.55 9.37
CA ALA A 8 -12.35 1.91 9.77
C ALA A 8 -11.92 2.78 8.57
N VAL A 9 -12.59 2.62 7.43
CA VAL A 9 -12.47 3.43 6.20
C VAL A 9 -13.14 4.82 6.40
N THR A 10 -13.46 5.21 7.62
CA THR A 10 -14.48 6.23 7.92
C THR A 10 -13.98 7.68 8.01
N SER A 11 -12.78 8.02 7.55
CA SER A 11 -12.34 9.44 7.59
C SER A 11 -11.64 9.99 6.36
N ASP A 12 -11.31 9.16 5.37
CA ASP A 12 -10.69 9.65 4.12
C ASP A 12 -11.74 9.70 2.97
N PRO A 13 -12.17 10.89 2.53
CA PRO A 13 -13.13 11.01 1.43
C PRO A 13 -12.52 10.72 0.05
N HIS A 14 -11.18 10.59 -0.07
CA HIS A 14 -10.50 10.45 -1.35
C HIS A 14 -10.66 9.03 -1.91
N LYS A 15 -11.56 8.89 -2.89
CA LYS A 15 -11.77 7.63 -3.62
C LYS A 15 -10.65 7.31 -4.61
N VAL A 16 -9.80 8.27 -4.95
CA VAL A 16 -8.69 8.11 -5.90
C VAL A 16 -7.39 8.45 -5.18
N ILE A 17 -6.43 7.54 -5.23
CA ILE A 17 -5.09 7.73 -4.69
C ILE A 17 -4.09 7.47 -5.80
N LEU A 18 -3.18 8.40 -6.07
CA LEU A 18 -2.09 8.20 -7.01
C LEU A 18 -0.86 7.69 -6.26
N TRP A 19 -0.29 6.57 -6.71
CA TRP A 19 0.91 6.00 -6.13
C TRP A 19 2.16 6.56 -6.81
N ALA A 20 3.09 7.10 -6.04
CA ALA A 20 4.28 7.83 -6.49
C ALA A 20 5.58 7.09 -6.12
N TRP A 21 6.27 6.57 -7.13
CA TRP A 21 7.57 5.86 -6.99
C TRP A 21 8.75 6.79 -6.68
N GLU A 22 9.90 6.18 -6.41
CA GLU A 22 11.18 6.86 -6.10
C GLU A 22 11.77 7.52 -7.36
N ARG A 23 11.13 8.61 -7.79
CA ARG A 23 11.49 9.43 -8.95
C ARG A 23 10.87 10.82 -8.83
N PRO A 24 11.31 11.82 -9.62
CA PRO A 24 10.67 13.13 -9.61
C PRO A 24 9.19 13.02 -9.99
N GLU A 25 8.33 13.56 -9.14
CA GLU A 25 6.87 13.61 -9.38
C GLU A 25 6.37 15.04 -9.13
N ASP A 26 5.68 15.61 -10.13
CA ASP A 26 4.99 16.88 -10.01
C ASP A 26 3.49 16.66 -10.23
N MET A 27 2.77 16.61 -9.12
CA MET A 27 1.34 16.34 -9.04
C MET A 27 0.55 17.57 -8.60
N GLN A 28 1.09 18.78 -8.72
CA GLN A 28 0.36 20.01 -8.35
C GLN A 28 -0.92 20.22 -9.18
N PHE A 29 -1.10 19.46 -10.26
CA PHE A 29 -2.30 19.47 -11.10
C PHE A 29 -3.50 18.71 -10.50
N ILE A 30 -3.34 17.94 -9.43
CA ILE A 30 -4.44 17.18 -8.82
C ILE A 30 -5.38 18.10 -8.04
N ASP A 31 -6.64 17.69 -7.89
CA ASP A 31 -7.56 18.33 -6.95
C ASP A 31 -7.43 17.64 -5.58
N PRO A 32 -6.87 18.31 -4.57
CA PRO A 32 -6.61 17.72 -3.26
C PRO A 32 -7.88 17.42 -2.46
N LYS A 33 -9.07 17.78 -2.94
CA LYS A 33 -10.37 17.40 -2.32
C LYS A 33 -10.88 16.04 -2.78
N THR A 34 -10.38 15.55 -3.91
CA THR A 34 -10.90 14.34 -4.57
C THR A 34 -9.82 13.30 -4.84
N THR A 35 -8.55 13.70 -4.84
CA THR A 35 -7.39 12.84 -5.11
C THR A 35 -6.34 12.98 -4.01
N GLY A 36 -5.96 11.85 -3.40
CA GLY A 36 -4.81 11.75 -2.50
C GLY A 36 -3.57 11.20 -3.21
N VAL A 37 -2.43 11.20 -2.52
CA VAL A 37 -1.17 10.66 -3.02
C VAL A 37 -0.54 9.73 -1.98
N ALA A 38 -0.25 8.50 -2.39
CA ALA A 38 0.62 7.59 -1.66
C ALA A 38 2.01 7.66 -2.27
N PHE A 39 3.04 7.96 -1.49
CA PHE A 39 4.38 8.14 -2.05
C PHE A 39 5.41 7.30 -1.32
N LEU A 40 6.32 6.69 -2.08
CA LEU A 40 7.45 5.97 -1.55
C LEU A 40 8.38 6.95 -0.84
N ALA A 41 8.35 6.94 0.49
CA ALA A 41 9.14 7.79 1.35
C ALA A 41 10.50 7.17 1.68
N GLN A 42 10.58 5.83 1.69
CA GLN A 42 11.80 5.08 1.91
C GLN A 42 11.65 3.61 1.49
N THR A 43 12.77 2.98 1.18
CA THR A 43 12.91 1.52 1.08
C THR A 43 13.82 1.02 2.20
N LEU A 44 13.38 0.01 2.93
CA LEU A 44 14.15 -0.69 3.95
C LEU A 44 14.56 -2.06 3.40
N ILE A 45 15.86 -2.30 3.24
CA ILE A 45 16.37 -3.57 2.69
C ILE A 45 16.93 -4.42 3.84
N LEU A 46 16.40 -5.62 3.99
CA LEU A 46 16.83 -6.60 4.99
C LEU A 46 17.93 -7.49 4.41
N SER A 47 19.09 -7.56 5.08
CA SER A 47 20.21 -8.43 4.70
C SER A 47 21.04 -8.81 5.92
N GLY A 48 21.25 -10.11 6.15
CA GLY A 48 21.86 -10.60 7.39
C GLY A 48 21.14 -10.04 8.62
N ASP A 49 21.90 -9.46 9.54
CA ASP A 49 21.40 -8.79 10.75
C ASP A 49 21.03 -7.30 10.54
N GLN A 50 21.16 -6.78 9.32
CA GLN A 50 21.05 -5.34 9.04
C GLN A 50 19.71 -4.93 8.43
N VAL A 51 19.39 -3.64 8.59
CA VAL A 51 18.34 -2.93 7.86
C VAL A 51 18.98 -1.73 7.17
N LEU A 52 19.18 -1.83 5.86
CA LEU A 52 19.70 -0.73 5.03
C LEU A 52 18.55 0.23 4.73
N VAL A 53 18.73 1.51 5.06
CA VAL A 53 17.68 2.54 4.90
C VAL A 53 17.99 3.39 3.69
N ASN A 54 17.12 3.31 2.68
CA ASN A 54 17.18 4.12 1.47
C ASN A 54 16.02 5.12 1.50
N PRO A 55 16.21 6.35 2.04
CA PRO A 55 15.16 7.36 2.03
C PRO A 55 14.91 7.86 0.61
N ARG A 56 13.73 8.44 0.39
CA ARG A 56 13.43 9.19 -0.82
C ARG A 56 14.41 10.33 -1.02
N ARG A 57 15.03 10.38 -2.20
CA ARG A 57 15.97 11.41 -2.66
C ARG A 57 15.38 12.25 -3.80
N GLN A 58 14.26 11.82 -4.34
CA GLN A 58 13.62 12.45 -5.49
C GLN A 58 12.50 13.42 -5.06
N PRO A 59 12.32 14.56 -5.75
CA PRO A 59 11.31 15.52 -5.35
C PRO A 59 9.90 14.95 -5.51
N LEU A 60 9.00 15.38 -4.63
CA LEU A 60 7.56 15.20 -4.75
C LEU A 60 6.91 16.57 -4.57
N ARG A 61 6.27 17.08 -5.62
CA ARG A 61 5.49 18.32 -5.56
C ARG A 61 4.01 17.97 -5.63
N VAL A 62 3.25 18.46 -4.66
CA VAL A 62 1.80 18.24 -4.57
C VAL A 62 1.12 19.57 -4.27
N ALA A 63 -0.17 19.67 -4.56
CA ALA A 63 -0.96 20.83 -4.16
C ALA A 63 -1.10 20.90 -2.63
N ASP A 64 -1.23 22.09 -2.08
CA ASP A 64 -1.48 22.27 -0.65
C ASP A 64 -2.77 21.56 -0.22
N GLY A 65 -2.74 20.98 0.99
CA GLY A 65 -3.87 20.20 1.51
C GLY A 65 -4.03 18.80 0.92
N THR A 66 -3.15 18.36 0.01
CA THR A 66 -3.16 16.98 -0.51
C THR A 66 -3.13 15.97 0.63
N TYR A 67 -4.02 14.97 0.57
CA TYR A 67 -3.98 13.84 1.49
C TYR A 67 -2.79 12.94 1.18
N LEU A 68 -1.78 12.95 2.05
CA LEU A 68 -0.52 12.23 1.86
C LEU A 68 -0.44 10.95 2.69
N ILE A 69 -0.16 9.85 2.01
CA ILE A 69 0.14 8.53 2.61
C ILE A 69 1.65 8.30 2.46
N THR A 70 2.37 8.22 3.57
CA THR A 70 3.79 7.85 3.55
C THR A 70 3.90 6.34 3.35
N VAL A 71 4.57 5.91 2.28
CA VAL A 71 4.79 4.49 1.98
C VAL A 71 6.22 4.13 2.35
N THR A 72 6.37 3.05 3.13
CA THR A 72 7.66 2.41 3.36
C THR A 72 7.65 1.06 2.68
N ARG A 73 8.53 0.89 1.69
CA ARG A 73 8.76 -0.41 1.06
C ARG A 73 9.76 -1.20 1.87
N ILE A 74 9.49 -2.48 2.10
CA ILE A 74 10.43 -3.41 2.73
C ILE A 74 10.80 -4.44 1.67
N GLU A 75 12.09 -4.68 1.52
CA GLU A 75 12.62 -5.68 0.60
C GLU A 75 13.57 -6.60 1.33
N THR A 76 13.56 -7.86 0.95
CA THR A 76 14.60 -8.82 1.36
C THR A 76 15.57 -9.00 0.20
N VAL A 77 16.87 -9.01 0.49
CA VAL A 77 17.87 -9.28 -0.56
C VAL A 77 17.61 -10.63 -1.22
N LYS A 78 17.52 -10.64 -2.55
CA LYS A 78 17.35 -11.87 -3.34
C LYS A 78 18.65 -12.67 -3.46
N ASN A 79 19.78 -11.95 -3.49
CA ASN A 79 21.13 -12.50 -3.58
C ASN A 79 21.97 -11.89 -2.45
N GLY A 80 22.65 -12.73 -1.67
CA GLY A 80 23.44 -12.30 -0.51
C GLY A 80 23.01 -13.00 0.77
N ASN A 81 23.30 -12.38 1.91
CA ASN A 81 22.96 -12.94 3.22
C ASN A 81 21.46 -12.80 3.47
N ALA A 82 20.79 -13.94 3.59
CA ALA A 82 19.39 -14.00 4.01
C ALA A 82 19.20 -13.23 5.33
N PRO A 83 18.07 -12.52 5.50
CA PRO A 83 17.84 -11.76 6.71
C PRO A 83 17.63 -12.69 7.89
N GLU A 84 18.16 -12.33 9.05
CA GLU A 84 17.98 -13.07 10.30
C GLU A 84 16.55 -12.96 10.83
N LEU A 85 15.82 -11.92 10.43
CA LEU A 85 14.51 -11.56 10.97
C LEU A 85 14.59 -11.35 12.49
N SER A 86 15.67 -10.67 12.91
CA SER A 86 16.02 -10.49 14.32
C SER A 86 15.21 -9.38 14.98
N GLU A 87 15.18 -9.39 16.31
CA GLU A 87 14.50 -8.34 17.09
C GLU A 87 15.13 -6.95 16.86
N SER A 88 16.43 -6.88 16.57
CA SER A 88 17.09 -5.61 16.20
C SER A 88 16.56 -5.07 14.88
N GLN A 89 16.39 -5.93 13.87
CA GLN A 89 15.80 -5.54 12.59
C GLN A 89 14.35 -5.09 12.76
N HIS A 90 13.57 -5.83 13.55
CA HIS A 90 12.18 -5.48 13.89
C HIS A 90 12.10 -4.06 14.46
N GLN A 91 12.85 -3.77 15.53
CA GLN A 91 12.85 -2.46 16.17
C GLN A 91 13.30 -1.36 15.22
N LYS A 92 14.30 -1.64 14.38
CA LYS A 92 14.80 -0.68 13.39
C LYS A 92 13.76 -0.34 12.32
N ILE A 93 12.98 -1.33 11.86
CA ILE A 93 11.90 -1.12 10.90
C ILE A 93 10.80 -0.25 11.53
N VAL A 94 10.34 -0.59 12.73
CA VAL A 94 9.30 0.16 13.44
C VAL A 94 9.75 1.60 13.70
N ALA A 95 11.01 1.81 14.10
CA ALA A 95 11.56 3.14 14.32
C ALA A 95 11.58 3.99 13.03
N ASN A 96 11.93 3.40 11.87
CA ASN A 96 11.92 4.11 10.59
C ASN A 96 10.50 4.40 10.08
N LEU A 97 9.54 3.50 10.31
CA LEU A 97 8.12 3.72 10.02
C LEU A 97 7.60 4.92 10.82
N LEU A 98 7.85 4.95 12.13
CA LEU A 98 7.47 6.08 13.00
C LEU A 98 8.18 7.39 12.62
N LYS A 99 9.45 7.33 12.20
CA LYS A 99 10.17 8.51 11.71
C LYS A 99 9.50 9.13 10.49
N SER A 100 8.90 8.33 9.61
CA SER A 100 8.21 8.83 8.41
C SER A 100 6.98 9.67 8.73
N LEU A 101 6.37 9.50 9.91
CA LEU A 101 5.25 10.34 10.37
C LEU A 101 5.65 11.79 10.65
N LYS A 102 6.95 12.06 10.81
CA LYS A 102 7.48 13.42 11.03
C LYS A 102 7.61 14.22 9.73
N LEU A 103 7.36 13.60 8.58
CA LEU A 103 7.27 14.32 7.32
C LEU A 103 6.07 15.29 7.36
N PRO A 104 6.14 16.41 6.62
CA PRO A 104 5.06 17.39 6.63
C PRO A 104 3.76 16.81 6.08
N ASN A 105 2.65 17.13 6.74
CA ASN A 105 1.29 16.87 6.26
C ASN A 105 0.90 15.40 6.02
N ILE A 106 1.61 14.43 6.63
CA ILE A 106 1.24 13.02 6.54
C ILE A 106 -0.11 12.75 7.22
N LYS A 107 -0.98 12.03 6.52
CA LYS A 107 -2.33 11.66 6.98
C LYS A 107 -2.51 10.17 7.21
N ALA A 108 -1.63 9.35 6.63
CA ALA A 108 -1.67 7.89 6.77
C ALA A 108 -0.28 7.29 6.55
N ILE A 109 -0.10 6.05 7.00
CA ILE A 109 1.09 5.24 6.72
C ILE A 109 0.70 3.98 5.95
N GLN A 110 1.53 3.57 5.01
CA GLN A 110 1.39 2.33 4.27
C GLN A 110 2.70 1.54 4.28
N ILE A 111 2.62 0.23 4.47
CA ILE A 111 3.76 -0.67 4.24
C ILE A 111 3.57 -1.40 2.91
N ASP A 112 4.61 -1.41 2.09
CA ASP A 112 4.70 -2.21 0.87
C ASP A 112 5.71 -3.34 1.08
N PHE A 113 5.25 -4.58 1.23
CA PHE A 113 6.14 -5.73 1.46
C PHE A 113 5.53 -7.05 0.96
N ASP A 114 6.13 -7.62 -0.09
CA ASP A 114 5.77 -8.93 -0.64
C ASP A 114 6.38 -10.08 0.18
N VAL A 115 5.87 -10.28 1.39
CA VAL A 115 6.39 -11.29 2.32
C VAL A 115 6.27 -12.73 1.82
N THR A 116 7.36 -13.48 1.99
CA THR A 116 7.35 -14.95 1.92
C THR A 116 6.63 -15.56 3.12
N VAL A 117 6.32 -16.86 3.06
CA VAL A 117 5.70 -17.58 4.18
C VAL A 117 6.54 -17.52 5.45
N SER A 118 7.87 -17.65 5.34
CA SER A 118 8.79 -17.58 6.48
C SER A 118 8.88 -16.19 7.12
N GLU A 119 8.61 -15.12 6.36
CA GLU A 119 8.68 -13.74 6.85
C GLU A 119 7.39 -13.28 7.55
N ARG A 120 6.28 -14.02 7.41
CA ARG A 120 4.97 -13.62 7.96
C ARG A 120 5.03 -13.36 9.46
N LYS A 121 5.61 -14.26 10.25
CA LYS A 121 5.67 -14.08 11.71
C LYS A 121 6.38 -12.77 12.09
N PHE A 122 7.49 -12.48 11.43
CA PHE A 122 8.26 -11.25 11.61
C PHE A 122 7.46 -10.01 11.21
N TYR A 123 6.84 -10.03 10.03
CA TYR A 123 6.05 -8.91 9.53
C TYR A 123 4.80 -8.62 10.38
N ARG A 124 4.13 -9.67 10.88
CA ARG A 124 3.01 -9.52 11.82
C ARG A 124 3.46 -8.82 13.11
N GLY A 125 4.65 -9.14 13.62
CA GLY A 125 5.25 -8.45 14.77
C GLY A 125 5.39 -6.95 14.53
N ILE A 126 6.00 -6.57 13.40
CA ILE A 126 6.16 -5.17 12.99
C ILE A 126 4.82 -4.44 12.95
N ILE A 127 3.80 -5.04 12.34
CA ILE A 127 2.48 -4.41 12.20
C ILE A 127 1.83 -4.19 13.57
N VAL A 128 1.88 -5.19 14.44
CA VAL A 128 1.30 -5.11 15.79
C VAL A 128 2.00 -4.03 16.62
N ASP A 129 3.33 -3.99 16.59
CA ASP A 129 4.11 -3.05 17.39
C ASP A 129 4.09 -1.64 16.82
N LEU A 130 4.01 -1.48 15.50
CA LEU A 130 3.73 -0.20 14.88
C LEU A 130 2.35 0.31 15.32
N ARG A 131 1.29 -0.51 15.25
CA ARG A 131 -0.06 -0.06 15.63
C ARG A 131 -0.12 0.45 17.07
N LYS A 132 0.56 -0.21 18.02
CA LYS A 132 0.60 0.22 19.42
C LYS A 132 1.21 1.62 19.60
N GLN A 133 2.09 2.02 18.70
CA GLN A 133 2.84 3.28 18.78
C GLN A 133 2.26 4.38 17.88
N LEU A 134 1.40 4.04 16.92
CA LEU A 134 0.68 5.01 16.12
C LEU A 134 -0.30 5.82 16.98
N PRO A 135 -0.58 7.09 16.63
CA PRO A 135 -1.69 7.82 17.23
C PRO A 135 -2.99 7.03 17.09
N LYS A 136 -3.88 7.17 18.08
CA LYS A 136 -5.17 6.48 18.07
C LYS A 136 -5.92 6.80 16.78
N ASN A 137 -6.42 5.76 16.12
CA ASN A 137 -7.15 5.85 14.84
C ASN A 137 -6.33 6.46 13.68
N PHE A 138 -5.00 6.55 13.78
CA PHE A 138 -4.19 6.98 12.65
C PHE A 138 -4.29 5.94 11.52
N PRO A 139 -4.67 6.34 10.28
CA PRO A 139 -4.85 5.40 9.19
C PRO A 139 -3.56 4.64 8.86
N PHE A 140 -3.63 3.32 8.88
CA PHE A 140 -2.52 2.42 8.61
C PHE A 140 -2.97 1.30 7.68
N THR A 141 -2.38 1.29 6.49
CA THR A 141 -2.68 0.34 5.43
C THR A 141 -1.44 -0.48 5.06
N ILE A 142 -1.66 -1.55 4.28
CA ILE A 142 -0.58 -2.28 3.61
C ILE A 142 -0.91 -2.43 2.13
N THR A 143 0.08 -2.69 1.28
CA THR A 143 -0.18 -3.36 0.00
C THR A 143 -0.29 -4.87 0.26
N ALA A 144 -1.01 -5.57 -0.61
CA ALA A 144 -1.16 -7.01 -0.55
C ALA A 144 -1.18 -7.60 -1.95
N LEU A 145 -0.61 -8.79 -2.11
CA LEU A 145 -0.78 -9.57 -3.33
C LEU A 145 -2.25 -9.95 -3.50
N GLY A 146 -2.78 -9.89 -4.73
CA GLY A 146 -4.16 -10.29 -5.01
C GLY A 146 -4.48 -11.72 -4.57
N SER A 147 -3.50 -12.63 -4.60
CA SER A 147 -3.65 -14.01 -4.12
C SER A 147 -3.84 -14.10 -2.61
N TRP A 148 -3.26 -13.20 -1.81
CA TRP A 148 -3.54 -13.14 -0.38
C TRP A 148 -4.99 -12.73 -0.09
N CYS A 149 -5.55 -11.84 -0.91
CA CYS A 149 -6.92 -11.36 -0.78
C CYS A 149 -7.97 -12.38 -1.26
N LEU A 150 -7.62 -13.29 -2.18
CA LEU A 150 -8.53 -14.32 -2.70
C LEU A 150 -8.42 -15.66 -1.98
N GLU A 151 -7.22 -16.10 -1.63
CA GLU A 151 -6.99 -17.50 -1.24
C GLU A 151 -6.15 -17.64 0.04
N ASP A 152 -5.10 -16.84 0.20
CA ASP A 152 -4.11 -16.98 1.28
C ASP A 152 -4.29 -15.92 2.39
N ARG A 153 -5.30 -16.15 3.24
CA ARG A 153 -5.82 -15.20 4.24
C ARG A 153 -5.03 -15.18 5.55
N TRP A 154 -3.70 -15.07 5.49
CA TRP A 154 -2.82 -15.14 6.67
C TRP A 154 -2.82 -13.89 7.57
N PHE A 155 -3.48 -12.80 7.14
CA PHE A 155 -3.40 -11.48 7.77
C PHE A 155 -4.75 -10.88 8.21
N GLY A 156 -5.85 -11.65 8.16
CA GLY A 156 -7.20 -11.15 8.43
C GLY A 156 -7.44 -10.66 9.87
N ASP A 157 -6.55 -10.98 10.81
CA ASP A 157 -6.58 -10.53 12.21
C ASP A 157 -5.59 -9.40 12.50
N LEU A 158 -4.87 -8.91 11.49
CA LEU A 158 -3.91 -7.83 11.69
C LEU A 158 -4.61 -6.52 12.02
N PRO A 159 -4.02 -5.71 12.92
CA PRO A 159 -4.62 -4.46 13.35
C PRO A 159 -4.33 -3.33 12.35
N ILE A 160 -4.65 -3.54 11.08
CA ILE A 160 -4.58 -2.56 9.98
C ILE A 160 -6.00 -2.13 9.58
N ASP A 161 -6.11 -0.98 8.93
CA ASP A 161 -7.40 -0.43 8.49
C ASP A 161 -7.80 -0.96 7.11
N GLU A 162 -6.81 -1.23 6.25
CA GLU A 162 -7.01 -1.68 4.87
C GLU A 162 -5.77 -2.42 4.34
N ALA A 163 -5.99 -3.45 3.53
CA ALA A 163 -4.96 -4.08 2.70
C ALA A 163 -5.29 -3.85 1.23
N VAL A 164 -4.44 -3.11 0.51
CA VAL A 164 -4.67 -2.70 -0.88
C VAL A 164 -4.26 -3.82 -1.83
N PRO A 165 -5.19 -4.50 -2.52
CA PRO A 165 -4.87 -5.63 -3.38
C PRO A 165 -4.25 -5.13 -4.69
N MET A 166 -2.99 -5.44 -4.95
CA MET A 166 -2.31 -5.06 -6.20
C MET A 166 -2.70 -6.03 -7.31
N VAL A 167 -3.38 -5.50 -8.33
CA VAL A 167 -3.93 -6.23 -9.49
C VAL A 167 -3.15 -5.89 -10.77
N PHE A 168 -1.83 -6.01 -10.69
CA PHE A 168 -0.88 -5.81 -11.78
C PHE A 168 0.42 -6.55 -11.43
N ASP A 169 1.25 -6.86 -12.42
CA ASP A 169 2.50 -7.62 -12.22
C ASP A 169 2.33 -8.92 -11.39
N MET A 170 1.17 -9.57 -11.49
CA MET A 170 0.75 -10.69 -10.61
C MET A 170 1.43 -12.04 -10.91
N GLY A 171 2.32 -12.07 -11.90
CA GLY A 171 3.03 -13.28 -12.30
C GLY A 171 2.11 -14.47 -12.56
N LYS A 172 2.36 -15.59 -11.89
CA LYS A 172 1.61 -16.85 -12.08
C LYS A 172 0.12 -16.77 -11.70
N ASP A 173 -0.25 -15.84 -10.81
CA ASP A 173 -1.63 -15.74 -10.30
C ASP A 173 -2.50 -14.81 -11.16
N ASP A 174 -1.93 -14.17 -12.19
CA ASP A 174 -2.57 -13.13 -13.00
C ASP A 174 -3.92 -13.58 -13.59
N ARG A 175 -3.94 -14.72 -14.28
CA ARG A 175 -5.15 -15.25 -14.93
C ARG A 175 -6.28 -15.51 -13.92
N LEU A 176 -5.95 -16.08 -12.76
CA LEU A 176 -6.92 -16.43 -11.74
C LEU A 176 -7.55 -15.18 -11.12
N ILE A 177 -6.73 -14.18 -10.78
CA ILE A 177 -7.18 -12.95 -10.15
C ILE A 177 -8.02 -12.13 -11.14
N ARG A 178 -7.55 -11.95 -12.38
CA ARG A 178 -8.29 -11.21 -13.42
C ARG A 178 -9.64 -11.86 -13.71
N SER A 179 -9.65 -13.18 -13.95
CA SER A 179 -10.89 -13.93 -14.19
C SER A 179 -11.86 -13.83 -13.02
N SER A 180 -11.37 -13.85 -11.77
CA SER A 180 -12.23 -13.67 -10.60
C SER A 180 -12.92 -12.30 -10.62
N LEU A 181 -12.17 -11.22 -10.86
CA LEU A 181 -12.71 -9.86 -10.91
C LEU A 181 -13.67 -9.64 -12.09
N GLU A 182 -13.35 -10.18 -13.26
CA GLU A 182 -14.21 -10.17 -14.46
C GLU A 182 -15.56 -10.86 -14.18
N ASN A 183 -15.53 -11.99 -13.46
CA ASN A 183 -16.70 -12.73 -13.03
C ASN A 183 -17.39 -12.15 -11.79
N LYS A 184 -17.03 -10.92 -11.40
CA LYS A 184 -17.61 -10.19 -10.24
C LYS A 184 -17.42 -10.92 -8.91
N ILE A 185 -16.45 -11.82 -8.83
CA ILE A 185 -16.03 -12.45 -7.58
C ILE A 185 -15.25 -11.41 -6.78
N ASP A 186 -15.68 -11.21 -5.53
CA ASP A 186 -15.08 -10.24 -4.64
C ASP A 186 -13.91 -10.83 -3.84
N TRP A 187 -13.09 -9.97 -3.23
CA TRP A 187 -12.04 -10.38 -2.30
C TRP A 187 -12.64 -11.18 -1.14
N LYS A 188 -12.04 -12.33 -0.84
CA LYS A 188 -12.50 -13.19 0.26
C LYS A 188 -12.06 -12.62 1.61
N GLU A 189 -10.91 -11.96 1.66
CA GLU A 189 -10.41 -11.26 2.85
C GLU A 189 -11.13 -9.92 3.06
N PRO A 190 -11.83 -9.71 4.20
CA PRO A 190 -12.50 -8.45 4.50
C PRO A 190 -11.61 -7.21 4.44
N LEU A 191 -10.35 -7.28 4.89
CA LEU A 191 -9.42 -6.14 4.85
C LEU A 191 -9.11 -5.65 3.43
N CYS A 192 -9.34 -6.48 2.41
CA CYS A 192 -9.13 -6.15 1.00
C CYS A 192 -10.34 -5.50 0.33
N ARG A 193 -11.53 -5.51 0.97
CA ARG A 193 -12.79 -5.06 0.35
C ARG A 193 -12.96 -3.53 0.31
N GLY A 194 -12.01 -2.77 0.85
CA GLY A 194 -12.02 -1.30 0.83
C GLY A 194 -11.49 -0.70 -0.48
N SER A 195 -10.66 -1.43 -1.24
CA SER A 195 -9.92 -0.85 -2.35
C SER A 195 -9.56 -1.82 -3.48
N TYR A 196 -9.01 -1.22 -4.54
CA TYR A 196 -8.26 -1.87 -5.61
C TYR A 196 -6.92 -1.14 -5.80
N GLY A 197 -5.85 -1.88 -6.08
CA GLY A 197 -4.58 -1.35 -6.60
C GLY A 197 -4.44 -1.69 -8.08
N LEU A 198 -4.43 -0.70 -8.96
CA LEU A 198 -4.46 -0.89 -10.42
C LEU A 198 -3.33 -0.12 -11.10
N GLU A 199 -2.58 -0.76 -11.99
CA GLU A 199 -1.61 -0.08 -12.86
C GLU A 199 -2.33 0.47 -14.11
N ILE A 200 -2.11 1.75 -14.42
CA ILE A 200 -2.84 2.40 -15.52
C ILE A 200 -2.49 1.84 -16.92
N SER A 201 -1.30 1.23 -17.08
CA SER A 201 -0.91 0.55 -18.31
C SER A 201 -1.41 -0.88 -18.42
N GLU A 202 -2.00 -1.44 -17.36
CA GLU A 202 -2.53 -2.81 -17.32
C GLU A 202 -4.02 -2.83 -16.97
N PRO A 203 -4.89 -2.27 -17.84
CA PRO A 203 -6.31 -2.20 -17.54
C PRO A 203 -6.91 -3.59 -17.28
N ILE A 204 -7.83 -3.65 -16.33
CA ILE A 204 -8.63 -4.85 -16.05
C ILE A 204 -10.02 -4.71 -16.68
N ASN A 205 -10.56 -5.80 -17.21
CA ASN A 205 -11.92 -5.82 -17.76
C ASN A 205 -12.97 -6.10 -16.67
N ALA A 206 -12.92 -5.35 -15.57
CA ALA A 206 -13.81 -5.57 -14.42
C ALA A 206 -14.57 -4.29 -14.06
N LYS A 207 -15.85 -4.44 -13.71
CA LYS A 207 -16.64 -3.33 -13.17
C LYS A 207 -16.25 -3.10 -11.71
N LEU A 208 -15.52 -2.02 -11.46
CA LEU A 208 -15.13 -1.63 -10.10
C LEU A 208 -16.35 -1.26 -9.26
N LYS A 209 -16.35 -1.65 -7.98
CA LYS A 209 -17.40 -1.25 -7.05
C LYS A 209 -17.23 0.24 -6.67
N PRO A 210 -18.28 1.07 -6.78
CA PRO A 210 -18.18 2.55 -6.68
C PRO A 210 -17.96 3.08 -5.26
N ASP A 211 -18.15 2.24 -4.25
CA ASP A 211 -17.92 2.51 -2.83
C ASP A 211 -16.47 2.28 -2.40
N ARG A 212 -15.62 1.72 -3.28
CA ARG A 212 -14.21 1.45 -3.01
C ARG A 212 -13.28 2.57 -3.43
N ARG A 213 -12.15 2.64 -2.74
CA ARG A 213 -10.99 3.43 -3.16
C ARG A 213 -10.28 2.73 -4.31
N VAL A 214 -9.60 3.51 -5.14
CA VAL A 214 -8.69 2.98 -6.15
C VAL A 214 -7.33 3.66 -5.98
N PHE A 215 -6.33 2.84 -5.69
CA PHE A 215 -4.93 3.21 -5.75
C PHE A 215 -4.46 2.95 -7.17
N TYR A 216 -4.17 4.01 -7.90
CA TYR A 216 -3.61 3.89 -9.24
C TYR A 216 -2.09 3.94 -9.16
N PHE A 217 -1.47 3.00 -9.85
CA PHE A 217 -0.04 2.90 -10.04
C PHE A 217 0.28 3.32 -11.47
N ASN A 218 1.49 3.86 -11.65
CA ASN A 218 1.98 4.27 -12.95
C ASN A 218 3.47 3.95 -13.06
N SER A 219 3.84 3.19 -14.10
CA SER A 219 5.23 2.92 -14.47
C SER A 219 5.99 4.16 -14.93
N ARG A 220 5.33 5.31 -15.16
CA ARG A 220 5.92 6.60 -15.57
C ARG A 220 5.45 7.77 -14.67
N PRO A 221 6.21 8.88 -14.59
CA PRO A 221 5.78 10.04 -13.81
C PRO A 221 4.39 10.51 -14.20
N TRP A 222 3.61 10.91 -13.20
CA TRP A 222 2.22 11.28 -13.38
C TRP A 222 2.07 12.58 -14.17
N LYS A 223 1.12 12.57 -15.10
CA LYS A 223 0.74 13.76 -15.87
C LYS A 223 -0.76 14.03 -15.72
N ARG A 224 -1.16 15.29 -15.94
CA ARG A 224 -2.57 15.70 -15.98
C ARG A 224 -3.40 14.82 -16.94
N SER A 225 -2.82 14.48 -18.10
CA SER A 225 -3.46 13.62 -19.10
C SER A 225 -3.79 12.21 -18.59
N ASP A 226 -3.06 11.69 -17.60
CA ASP A 226 -3.33 10.37 -17.04
C ASP A 226 -4.59 10.43 -16.17
N LEU A 227 -4.73 11.47 -15.35
CA LEU A 227 -5.92 11.68 -14.53
C LEU A 227 -7.19 11.90 -15.38
N GLU A 228 -7.06 12.58 -16.51
CA GLU A 228 -8.16 12.75 -17.48
C GLU A 228 -8.63 11.41 -18.07
N LYS A 229 -7.71 10.47 -18.32
CA LYS A 229 -8.05 9.11 -18.77
C LYS A 229 -8.77 8.34 -17.67
N LEU A 230 -8.32 8.44 -16.42
CA LEU A 230 -8.96 7.76 -15.28
C LEU A 230 -10.42 8.18 -15.09
N ARG A 231 -10.74 9.46 -15.31
CA ARG A 231 -12.12 9.98 -15.23
C ARG A 231 -13.05 9.36 -16.28
N LYS A 232 -12.53 8.89 -17.41
CA LYS A 232 -13.32 8.26 -18.49
C LYS A 232 -13.58 6.77 -18.27
N ILE A 233 -12.93 6.15 -17.27
CA ILE A 233 -13.07 4.72 -16.93
C ILE A 233 -14.21 4.50 -15.91
N LYS A 234 -14.78 5.58 -15.35
CA LYS A 234 -15.91 5.53 -14.41
C LYS A 234 -17.24 5.27 -15.09
#